data_AF-A0A2S5EKG3-F1
#
_entry.id   AF-A0A2S5EKG3-F1
#
_cell.length_a   1.000
_cell.length_b   1.000
_cell.length_c   1.000
_cell.angle_alpha   90.00
_cell.angle_beta   90.00
_cell.angle_gamma   90.00
#
_symmetry.space_group_name_H-M   'P 1'
#
loop_
_entity.id
_entity.type
_entity.pdbx_description
1 polymer ?
#
loop_
_entity_poly.entity_id
_entity_poly.type
_entity_poly.pdbx_seq_one_letter_code
_entity_poly.pdbx_strand_id
1 'polypeptide(L)'
;MNLDIKNPLIKTAFLVIFFFLLFLISRYLRIAPTVVSLILPLGVFFLEKRYAFIFSISIFFLIFISGFVVEAIGIFLLFFLPILAFIVVEKRLFKHLFITIFSILAFYLMFTFFGELLPDFATQGKGLFFIIFLYLIFTNIYGYLLKRLKYEISSLLKNFSQKE
;
A
#
# COMPACT_ATOMS: atom_id res chain seq x y z
N MET A 1 -15.17 9.90 -13.51
CA MET A 1 -14.27 8.85 -14.05
C MET A 1 -15.00 7.52 -13.99
N ASN A 2 -15.43 6.99 -15.13
CA ASN A 2 -16.20 5.75 -15.17
C ASN A 2 -15.24 4.56 -14.97
N LEU A 3 -15.11 4.07 -13.72
CA LEU A 3 -14.25 2.92 -13.36
C LEU A 3 -14.78 1.58 -13.90
N ASP A 4 -15.79 1.60 -14.77
CA ASP A 4 -16.49 0.45 -15.31
C ASP A 4 -15.79 -0.12 -16.56
N ILE A 5 -14.46 -0.13 -16.53
CA ILE A 5 -13.65 -0.83 -17.54
C ILE A 5 -13.88 -2.32 -17.33
N LYS A 6 -14.67 -2.93 -18.23
CA LYS A 6 -15.02 -4.35 -18.16
C LYS A 6 -13.83 -5.29 -18.29
N ASN A 7 -12.79 -4.88 -19.03
CA ASN A 7 -11.59 -5.70 -19.19
C ASN A 7 -10.65 -5.53 -17.98
N PRO A 8 -10.40 -6.59 -17.19
CA PRO A 8 -9.62 -6.50 -15.97
C PRO A 8 -8.14 -6.17 -16.22
N LEU A 9 -7.56 -6.56 -17.36
CA LEU A 9 -6.19 -6.21 -17.73
C LEU A 9 -6.06 -4.71 -18.01
N ILE A 10 -6.98 -4.16 -18.80
CA ILE A 10 -7.00 -2.72 -19.12
C ILE A 10 -7.20 -1.93 -17.83
N LYS A 11 -8.13 -2.35 -16.97
CA LYS A 11 -8.36 -1.73 -15.67
C LYS A 11 -7.11 -1.75 -14.78
N THR A 12 -6.38 -2.87 -14.77
CA THR A 12 -5.12 -3.01 -14.03
C THR A 12 -4.07 -2.05 -14.57
N ALA A 13 -3.83 -2.05 -15.87
CA ALA A 13 -2.87 -1.16 -16.52
C ALA A 13 -3.20 0.31 -16.26
N PHE A 14 -4.47 0.69 -16.39
CA PHE A 14 -4.94 2.03 -16.09
C PHE A 14 -4.64 2.44 -14.64
N LEU A 15 -4.96 1.57 -13.66
CA LEU A 15 -4.67 1.86 -12.26
C LEU A 15 -3.17 1.95 -11.99
N VAL A 16 -2.36 1.06 -12.59
CA VAL A 16 -0.89 1.13 -12.47
C VAL A 16 -0.39 2.49 -12.94
N ILE A 17 -0.79 2.91 -14.14
CA ILE A 17 -0.40 4.21 -14.72
C ILE A 17 -0.84 5.35 -13.81
N PHE A 18 -2.10 5.35 -13.37
CA PHE A 18 -2.66 6.40 -12.54
C PHE A 18 -1.90 6.55 -11.21
N PHE A 19 -1.73 5.46 -10.46
CA PHE A 19 -1.05 5.49 -9.15
C PHE A 19 0.45 5.76 -9.29
N PHE A 20 1.09 5.28 -10.35
CA PHE A 20 2.49 5.57 -10.62
C PHE A 20 2.71 7.04 -10.98
N LEU A 21 1.88 7.64 -11.83
CA LEU A 21 1.93 9.07 -12.12
C LEU A 21 1.68 9.90 -10.86
N LEU A 22 0.70 9.52 -10.06
CA LEU A 22 0.44 10.18 -8.76
C LEU A 22 1.68 10.16 -7.87
N PHE A 23 2.37 9.01 -7.80
CA PHE A 23 3.62 8.86 -7.05
C PHE A 23 4.73 9.78 -7.59
N LEU A 24 4.97 9.77 -8.91
CA LEU A 24 6.02 10.61 -9.51
C LEU A 24 5.74 12.11 -9.30
N ILE A 25 4.51 12.55 -9.59
CA ILE A 25 4.12 13.96 -9.41
C ILE A 25 4.30 14.37 -7.96
N SER A 26 3.84 13.55 -7.02
CA SER A 26 3.99 13.80 -5.59
C SER A 26 5.45 13.90 -5.15
N ARG A 27 6.34 13.09 -5.73
CA ARG A 27 7.78 13.14 -5.44
C ARG A 27 8.47 14.35 -6.03
N TYR A 28 8.26 14.61 -7.32
CA TYR A 28 8.92 15.73 -8.00
C TYR A 28 8.41 17.08 -7.52
N LEU A 29 7.10 17.22 -7.28
CA LEU A 29 6.51 18.45 -6.76
C LEU A 29 6.58 18.56 -5.24
N ARG A 30 7.06 17.52 -4.55
CA ARG A 30 7.12 17.42 -3.07
C ARG A 30 5.75 17.62 -2.39
N ILE A 31 4.66 17.28 -3.08
CA ILE A 31 3.29 17.40 -2.55
C ILE A 31 2.94 16.09 -1.84
N ALA A 32 2.98 16.10 -0.51
CA ALA A 32 2.60 14.96 0.33
C ALA A 32 3.19 13.58 -0.09
N PRO A 33 4.51 13.47 -0.35
CA PRO A 33 5.16 12.26 -0.88
C PRO A 33 4.97 11.01 -0.02
N THR A 34 4.94 11.19 1.29
CA THR A 34 4.71 10.10 2.26
C THR A 34 3.27 9.63 2.25
N VAL A 35 2.31 10.55 2.17
CA VAL A 35 0.87 10.25 2.12
C VAL A 35 0.55 9.48 0.84
N VAL A 36 1.09 9.92 -0.31
CA VAL A 36 0.90 9.23 -1.60
C VAL A 36 1.48 7.82 -1.56
N SER A 37 2.70 7.67 -1.01
CA SER A 37 3.33 6.37 -0.81
C SER A 37 2.48 5.44 0.05
N LEU A 38 1.86 5.97 1.09
CA LEU A 38 0.95 5.22 1.95
C LEU A 38 -0.29 4.79 1.16
N ILE A 39 -0.98 5.67 0.43
CA ILE A 39 -2.21 5.28 -0.29
C ILE A 39 -2.01 4.43 -1.54
N LEU A 40 -0.78 4.17 -2.00
CA LEU A 40 -0.52 3.35 -3.20
C LEU A 40 -1.25 1.98 -3.22
N PRO A 41 -1.29 1.20 -2.13
CA PRO A 41 -2.00 -0.08 -2.09
C PRO A 41 -3.53 0.06 -2.19
N LEU A 42 -4.10 1.27 -2.15
CA LEU A 42 -5.52 1.49 -2.37
C LEU A 42 -5.97 0.94 -3.74
N GLY A 43 -5.12 1.03 -4.77
CA GLY A 43 -5.39 0.48 -6.09
C GLY A 43 -5.74 -1.01 -6.10
N VAL A 44 -5.18 -1.77 -5.16
CA VAL A 44 -5.41 -3.21 -4.99
C VAL A 44 -6.88 -3.51 -4.71
N PHE A 45 -7.59 -2.64 -3.98
CA PHE A 45 -9.00 -2.85 -3.64
C PHE A 45 -9.96 -2.67 -4.82
N PHE A 46 -9.51 -2.13 -5.95
CA PHE A 46 -10.32 -1.99 -7.16
C PHE A 46 -10.21 -3.19 -8.11
N LEU A 47 -9.38 -4.18 -7.75
CA LEU A 47 -9.01 -5.32 -8.59
C LEU A 47 -9.36 -6.66 -7.94
N GLU A 48 -9.47 -7.71 -8.75
CA GLU A 48 -9.57 -9.09 -8.24
C GLU A 48 -8.20 -9.57 -7.74
N LYS A 49 -8.18 -10.64 -6.91
CA LYS A 49 -6.99 -11.14 -6.22
C LYS A 49 -5.76 -11.33 -7.13
N ARG A 50 -5.94 -11.90 -8.34
CA ARG A 50 -4.83 -12.12 -9.30
C ARG A 50 -4.27 -10.81 -9.83
N TYR A 51 -5.14 -9.89 -10.22
CA TYR A 51 -4.77 -8.58 -10.76
C TYR A 51 -4.23 -7.62 -9.70
N ALA A 52 -4.66 -7.77 -8.46
CA ALA A 52 -4.10 -7.12 -7.28
C ALA A 52 -2.60 -7.41 -7.10
N PHE A 53 -2.19 -8.66 -7.30
CA PHE A 53 -0.79 -9.05 -7.26
C PHE A 53 0.01 -8.45 -8.42
N ILE A 54 -0.53 -8.52 -9.64
CA ILE A 54 0.08 -7.91 -10.84
C ILE A 54 0.29 -6.40 -10.61
N PHE A 55 -0.75 -5.69 -10.16
CA PHE A 55 -0.68 -4.26 -9.83
C PHE A 55 0.45 -3.95 -8.83
N SER A 56 0.55 -4.74 -7.76
CA SER A 56 1.53 -4.52 -6.70
C SER A 56 2.97 -4.69 -7.20
N ILE A 57 3.22 -5.74 -8.00
CA ILE A 57 4.54 -5.97 -8.62
C ILE A 57 4.86 -4.90 -9.65
N SER A 58 3.89 -4.52 -10.50
CA SER A 58 4.11 -3.49 -11.51
C SER A 58 4.47 -2.15 -10.87
N ILE A 59 3.75 -1.73 -9.81
CA ILE A 59 4.08 -0.51 -9.07
C ILE A 59 5.47 -0.60 -8.44
N PHE A 60 5.79 -1.72 -7.78
CA PHE A 60 7.12 -1.94 -7.21
C PHE A 60 8.22 -1.78 -8.27
N PHE A 61 8.07 -2.48 -9.40
CA PHE A 61 9.05 -2.45 -10.48
C PHE A 61 9.21 -1.05 -11.08
N LEU A 62 8.11 -0.35 -11.35
CA LEU A 62 8.13 1.00 -11.90
C LEU A 62 8.81 2.01 -10.96
N ILE A 63 8.51 1.96 -9.65
CA ILE A 63 9.17 2.83 -8.66
C ILE A 63 10.67 2.49 -8.58
N PHE A 64 11.01 1.20 -8.59
CA PHE A 64 12.39 0.72 -8.53
C PHE A 64 13.23 1.23 -9.73
N ILE A 65 12.76 1.03 -10.97
CA ILE A 65 13.48 1.47 -12.17
C ILE A 65 13.53 3.00 -12.31
N SER A 66 12.66 3.72 -11.62
CA SER A 66 12.66 5.19 -11.57
C SER A 66 13.69 5.77 -10.59
N GLY A 67 14.50 4.94 -9.94
CA GLY A 67 15.57 5.35 -9.04
C GLY A 67 15.18 5.43 -7.56
N PHE A 68 13.93 5.16 -7.20
CA PHE A 68 13.43 5.20 -5.82
C PHE A 68 13.53 3.82 -5.14
N VAL A 69 14.73 3.22 -5.17
CA VAL A 69 14.94 1.80 -4.79
C VAL A 69 14.53 1.49 -3.35
N VAL A 70 15.04 2.25 -2.37
CA VAL A 70 14.74 2.04 -0.94
C VAL A 70 13.25 2.21 -0.67
N GLU A 71 12.64 3.22 -1.29
CA GLU A 71 11.21 3.49 -1.13
C GLU A 71 10.35 2.43 -1.80
N ALA A 72 10.74 1.90 -2.97
CA ALA A 72 10.06 0.79 -3.62
C ALA A 72 9.99 -0.43 -2.69
N ILE A 73 11.14 -0.80 -2.11
CA ILE A 73 11.24 -1.94 -1.18
C ILE A 73 10.41 -1.66 0.08
N GLY A 74 10.55 -0.48 0.67
CA GLY A 74 9.81 -0.08 1.87
C GLY A 74 8.30 -0.09 1.64
N ILE A 75 7.83 0.53 0.56
CA ILE A 75 6.40 0.57 0.22
C ILE A 75 5.86 -0.83 -0.01
N PHE A 76 6.61 -1.67 -0.73
CA PHE A 76 6.17 -3.02 -1.04
C PHE A 76 6.09 -3.90 0.22
N LEU A 77 7.17 -3.95 1.00
CA LEU A 77 7.25 -4.78 2.21
C LEU A 77 6.30 -4.28 3.30
N LEU A 78 6.29 -2.98 3.58
CA LEU A 78 5.57 -2.43 4.73
C LEU A 78 4.08 -2.17 4.47
N PHE A 79 3.68 -1.93 3.22
CA PHE A 79 2.30 -1.57 2.90
C PHE A 79 1.61 -2.55 1.95
N PHE A 80 2.23 -2.95 0.84
CA PHE A 80 1.58 -3.88 -0.08
C PHE A 80 1.44 -5.30 0.48
N LEU A 81 2.49 -5.83 1.12
CA LEU A 81 2.48 -7.20 1.63
C LEU A 81 1.35 -7.45 2.65
N PRO A 82 1.13 -6.58 3.66
CA PRO A 82 -0.03 -6.71 4.57
C PRO A 82 -1.38 -6.58 3.86
N ILE A 83 -1.49 -5.70 2.86
CA ILE A 83 -2.73 -5.49 2.09
C ILE A 83 -3.07 -6.69 1.19
N LEU A 84 -2.05 -7.32 0.58
CA LEU A 84 -2.24 -8.55 -0.17
C LEU A 84 -2.75 -9.68 0.74
N ALA A 85 -2.16 -9.84 1.94
CA ALA A 85 -2.66 -10.80 2.92
C ALA A 85 -4.12 -10.50 3.33
N PHE A 86 -4.46 -9.22 3.51
CA PHE A 86 -5.83 -8.79 3.83
C PHE A 86 -6.86 -9.18 2.77
N ILE A 87 -6.49 -9.13 1.49
CA ILE A 87 -7.38 -9.39 0.35
C ILE A 87 -7.45 -10.88 0.00
N VAL A 88 -6.33 -11.61 0.13
CA VAL A 88 -6.26 -13.03 -0.23
C VAL A 88 -6.94 -13.92 0.80
N VAL A 89 -6.70 -13.66 2.10
CA VAL A 89 -7.18 -14.51 3.19
C VAL A 89 -8.61 -14.14 3.58
N GLU A 90 -9.54 -15.09 3.46
CA GLU A 90 -10.97 -14.80 3.69
C GLU A 90 -11.36 -14.91 5.16
N LYS A 91 -10.90 -15.94 5.86
CA LYS A 91 -11.22 -16.19 7.27
C LYS A 91 -10.59 -15.12 8.16
N ARG A 92 -11.40 -14.45 8.99
CA ARG A 92 -10.99 -13.30 9.81
C ARG A 92 -9.81 -13.59 10.73
N LEU A 93 -9.83 -14.70 11.47
CA LEU A 93 -8.74 -15.06 12.40
C LEU A 93 -7.41 -15.26 11.65
N PHE A 94 -7.43 -16.08 10.59
CA PHE A 94 -6.24 -16.32 9.77
C PHE A 94 -5.75 -15.04 9.10
N LYS A 95 -6.64 -14.15 8.67
CA LYS A 95 -6.28 -12.86 8.06
C LYS A 95 -5.39 -12.03 8.98
N HIS A 96 -5.79 -11.82 10.23
CA HIS A 96 -5.00 -11.05 11.20
C HIS A 96 -3.68 -11.73 11.53
N LEU A 97 -3.68 -13.07 11.61
CA LEU A 97 -2.47 -13.85 11.84
C LEU A 97 -1.47 -13.69 10.68
N PHE A 98 -1.90 -13.86 9.43
CA PHE A 98 -1.05 -13.66 8.25
C PHE A 98 -0.55 -12.22 8.13
N ILE A 99 -1.41 -11.22 8.35
CA ILE A 99 -1.01 -9.80 8.35
C ILE A 99 0.09 -9.57 9.40
N THR A 100 -0.08 -10.11 10.60
CA THR A 100 0.88 -9.94 11.69
C THR A 100 2.22 -10.61 11.36
N ILE A 101 2.21 -11.87 10.88
CA ILE A 101 3.43 -12.59 10.48
C ILE A 101 4.17 -11.84 9.36
N PHE A 102 3.46 -11.45 8.30
CA PHE A 102 4.06 -10.70 7.20
C PHE A 102 4.57 -9.33 7.63
N SER A 103 3.87 -8.65 8.54
CA SER A 103 4.31 -7.37 9.09
C SER A 103 5.60 -7.52 9.88
N ILE A 104 5.70 -8.53 10.76
CA ILE A 104 6.92 -8.81 11.53
C ILE A 104 8.08 -9.10 10.57
N LEU A 105 7.87 -9.98 9.58
CA LEU A 105 8.89 -10.33 8.60
C LEU A 105 9.34 -9.09 7.79
N ALA A 106 8.39 -8.30 7.30
CA ALA A 106 8.65 -7.09 6.54
C ALA A 106 9.43 -6.06 7.36
N PHE A 107 9.02 -5.83 8.61
CA PHE A 107 9.72 -4.92 9.52
C PHE A 107 11.14 -5.42 9.81
N TYR A 108 11.30 -6.70 10.10
CA TYR A 108 12.62 -7.30 10.37
C TYR A 108 13.57 -7.14 9.18
N LEU A 109 13.10 -7.40 7.96
CA LEU A 109 13.89 -7.18 6.74
C LEU A 109 14.24 -5.69 6.59
N MET A 110 13.27 -4.80 6.73
CA MET A 110 13.51 -3.35 6.63
C MET A 110 14.51 -2.86 7.68
N PHE A 111 14.40 -3.32 8.92
CA PHE A 111 15.33 -2.96 9.98
C PHE A 111 16.74 -3.51 9.73
N THR A 112 16.85 -4.73 9.20
CA THR A 112 18.16 -5.36 8.92
C THR A 112 18.93 -4.63 7.81
N PHE A 113 18.23 -4.23 6.73
CA PHE A 113 18.88 -3.60 5.57
C PHE A 113 18.91 -2.06 5.64
N PHE A 114 17.97 -1.44 6.35
CA PHE A 114 17.78 0.01 6.36
C PHE A 114 17.69 0.60 7.78
N GLY A 115 17.97 -0.18 8.81
CA GLY A 115 17.91 0.28 10.21
C GLY A 115 18.87 1.42 10.52
N GLU A 116 20.00 1.51 9.82
CA GLU A 116 20.96 2.61 9.95
C GLU A 116 20.38 3.97 9.48
N LEU A 117 19.32 3.97 8.68
CA LEU A 117 18.63 5.19 8.26
C LEU A 117 17.64 5.70 9.32
N LEU A 118 17.39 4.92 10.38
CA LEU A 118 16.50 5.31 11.45
C LEU A 118 17.23 6.17 12.49
N PRO A 119 16.55 7.15 13.12
CA PRO A 119 17.11 7.89 14.23
C PRO A 119 17.51 6.98 15.41
N ASP A 120 18.53 7.35 16.17
CA ASP A 120 19.04 6.54 17.31
C ASP A 120 17.96 6.19 18.34
N PHE A 121 16.99 7.08 18.58
CA PHE A 121 15.89 6.78 19.51
C PHE A 121 14.98 5.64 19.02
N ALA A 122 14.90 5.44 17.70
CA ALA A 122 14.08 4.41 17.06
C ALA A 122 14.79 3.06 17.01
N THR A 123 16.12 3.02 17.15
CA THR A 123 16.92 1.80 17.15
C THR A 123 17.19 1.28 18.57
N GLN A 124 17.02 2.11 19.61
CA GLN A 124 17.12 1.72 21.01
C GLN A 124 15.98 0.79 21.46
N GLY A 125 16.31 -0.26 22.23
CA GLY A 125 15.40 -1.40 22.50
C GLY A 125 13.96 -1.06 22.88
N LYS A 126 13.73 -0.13 23.82
CA LYS A 126 12.36 0.27 24.21
C LYS A 126 11.63 1.04 23.11
N GLY A 127 12.35 1.92 22.39
CA GLY A 127 11.80 2.70 21.27
C GLY A 127 11.46 1.81 20.08
N LEU A 128 12.36 0.90 19.72
CA LEU A 128 12.15 -0.08 18.66
C LEU A 128 10.93 -0.96 18.94
N PHE A 129 10.79 -1.47 20.17
CA PHE A 129 9.64 -2.27 20.56
C PHE A 129 8.32 -1.50 20.43
N PHE A 130 8.30 -0.24 20.85
CA PHE A 130 7.13 0.62 20.73
C PHE A 130 6.74 0.87 19.26
N ILE A 131 7.73 1.12 18.39
CA ILE A 131 7.50 1.31 16.95
C ILE A 131 6.93 0.03 16.31
N ILE A 132 7.51 -1.13 16.62
CA ILE A 132 7.01 -2.42 16.13
C ILE A 132 5.56 -2.64 16.59
N PHE A 133 5.27 -2.37 17.85
CA PHE A 133 3.92 -2.52 18.39
C PHE A 133 2.90 -1.63 17.68
N LEU A 134 3.21 -0.34 17.51
CA LEU A 134 2.37 0.59 16.75
C LEU A 134 2.18 0.15 15.30
N TYR A 135 3.25 -0.30 14.66
CA TYR A 135 3.21 -0.79 13.28
C TYR A 135 2.31 -2.02 13.14
N LEU A 136 2.36 -2.97 14.07
CA LEU A 136 1.50 -4.17 14.05
C LEU A 136 0.02 -3.83 14.26
N ILE A 137 -0.28 -2.88 15.14
CA ILE A 137 -1.65 -2.36 15.29
C ILE A 137 -2.10 -1.71 13.99
N PHE A 138 -1.25 -0.83 13.44
CA PHE A 138 -1.54 -0.11 12.21
C PHE A 138 -1.84 -1.08 11.06
N THR A 139 -0.96 -2.04 10.76
CA THR A 139 -1.14 -2.95 9.60
C THR A 139 -2.40 -3.81 9.71
N ASN A 140 -2.80 -4.19 10.92
CA ASN A 140 -4.05 -4.93 11.16
C ASN A 140 -5.32 -4.11 10.90
N ILE A 141 -5.26 -2.79 11.11
CA ILE A 141 -6.37 -1.86 10.87
C ILE A 141 -6.33 -1.31 9.44
N TYR A 142 -5.13 -1.25 8.86
CA TYR A 142 -4.83 -0.53 7.63
C TYR A 142 -5.68 -0.97 6.42
N GLY A 143 -5.85 -2.28 6.23
CA GLY A 143 -6.70 -2.80 5.16
C GLY A 143 -8.17 -2.37 5.27
N TYR A 144 -8.68 -2.19 6.49
CA TYR A 144 -10.03 -1.68 6.71
C TYR A 144 -10.13 -0.19 6.39
N LEU A 145 -9.12 0.61 6.75
CA LEU A 145 -9.06 2.03 6.44
C LEU A 145 -9.06 2.27 4.93
N LEU A 146 -8.21 1.57 4.19
CA LEU A 146 -8.18 1.68 2.73
C LEU A 146 -9.49 1.20 2.09
N LYS A 147 -10.09 0.13 2.60
CA LYS A 147 -11.38 -0.33 2.11
C LYS A 147 -12.48 0.73 2.34
N ARG A 148 -12.50 1.39 3.49
CA ARG A 148 -13.42 2.51 3.78
C ARG A 148 -13.18 3.68 2.83
N LEU A 149 -11.93 4.08 2.64
CA LEU A 149 -11.55 5.15 1.74
C LEU A 149 -12.01 4.87 0.30
N LYS A 150 -11.86 3.63 -0.19
CA LYS A 150 -12.41 3.21 -1.48
C LYS A 150 -13.92 3.47 -1.57
N TYR A 151 -14.68 3.11 -0.54
CA TYR A 151 -16.14 3.30 -0.54
C TYR A 151 -16.51 4.78 -0.59
N GLU A 152 -15.83 5.62 0.19
CA GLU A 152 -16.05 7.07 0.20
C GLU A 152 -15.74 7.70 -1.16
N ILE A 153 -14.60 7.36 -1.77
CA ILE A 153 -14.25 7.80 -3.13
C ILE A 153 -15.31 7.34 -4.15
N SER A 154 -15.75 6.08 -4.06
CA SER A 154 -16.75 5.53 -4.98
C SER A 154 -18.10 6.22 -4.83
N SER A 155 -18.49 6.56 -3.60
CA SER A 155 -19.71 7.31 -3.28
C SER A 155 -19.66 8.72 -3.86
N LEU A 156 -18.55 9.44 -3.65
CA LEU A 156 -18.33 10.76 -4.19
C LEU A 156 -18.42 10.76 -5.72
N LEU A 157 -17.73 9.82 -6.39
CA LEU A 157 -17.76 9.71 -7.85
C LEU A 157 -19.17 9.44 -8.40
N LYS A 158 -19.98 8.62 -7.73
CA LYS A 158 -21.37 8.37 -8.13
C LYS A 158 -22.23 9.63 -7.99
N ASN A 159 -22.08 10.37 -6.89
CA ASN A 159 -22.85 11.60 -6.66
C ASN A 159 -22.51 12.69 -7.68
N PHE A 160 -21.25 12.79 -8.12
CA PHE A 160 -20.86 13.70 -9.20
C PHE A 160 -21.49 13.29 -10.54
N SER A 161 -21.50 11.98 -10.85
CA SER A 161 -22.06 11.46 -12.11
C SER A 161 -23.59 11.54 -12.21
N GLN A 162 -24.31 11.75 -11.10
CA GLN A 162 -25.76 11.92 -11.08
C GLN A 162 -26.21 13.38 -11.12
N LYS A 163 -25.26 14.32 -10.98
CA LYS A 163 -25.52 15.77 -11.04
C LYS A 163 -25.26 16.39 -12.42
N GLU A 164 -24.70 15.61 -13.34
CA GLU A 164 -24.64 15.90 -14.78
C GLU A 164 -25.77 15.16 -15.50
#